data_AF-A0A3A6JJ10-F1
#
_entry.id   AF-A0A3A6JJ10-F1
#
_cell.length_a   1.000
_cell.length_b   1.000
_cell.length_c   1.000
_cell.angle_alpha   90.00
_cell.angle_beta   90.00
_cell.angle_gamma   90.00
#
_symmetry.space_group_name_H-M   'P 1'
#
loop_
_entity.id
_entity.type
_entity.pdbx_description
1 polymer ?
#
loop_
_entity_poly.entity_id
_entity_poly.type
_entity_poly.pdbx_seq_one_letter_code
_entity_poly.pdbx_strand_id
1 'polypeptide(L)' 'MEELRKLLNNIDDSYFEFVSAMEHYAQKNAERLEMLTAYIKRNPGVKSADVIKFVSDQPDFADDAAYMRVC' A
#
# COMPACT_ATOMS: atom_id res chain seq x y z
N MET A 1 -7.74 -2.99 -8.91
CA MET A 1 -6.50 -2.19 -9.13
C MET A 1 -6.79 -0.73 -9.48
N GLU A 2 -7.61 -0.45 -10.49
CA GLU A 2 -7.84 0.94 -10.93
C GLU A 2 -8.47 1.85 -9.86
N GLU A 3 -9.38 1.33 -9.03
CA GLU A 3 -9.92 2.05 -7.87
C GLU A 3 -8.85 2.39 -6.82
N LEU A 4 -8.00 1.42 -6.46
CA LEU A 4 -6.92 1.63 -5.51
C LEU A 4 -5.96 2.71 -6.01
N ARG A 5 -5.60 2.68 -7.30
CA ARG A 5 -4.73 3.69 -7.91
C ARG A 5 -5.34 5.08 -7.84
N LYS A 6 -6.65 5.24 -8.11
CA LYS A 6 -7.35 6.53 -7.96
C LYS A 6 -7.35 7.01 -6.51
N LEU A 7 -7.57 6.10 -5.55
CA LEU A 7 -7.52 6.43 -4.12
C LEU A 7 -6.13 6.88 -3.67
N LEU A 8 -5.08 6.19 -4.13
CA LEU A 8 -3.69 6.54 -3.82
C LEU A 8 -3.27 7.87 -4.44
N ASN A 9 -3.71 8.18 -5.67
CA ASN A 9 -3.45 9.47 -6.33
C ASN A 9 -4.23 10.64 -5.71
N ASN A 10 -5.31 10.36 -4.99
CA ASN A 10 -6.07 11.38 -4.26
C ASN A 10 -5.42 11.77 -2.92
N ILE A 11 -4.36 11.08 -2.50
CA ILE A 11 -3.60 11.47 -1.31
C ILE A 11 -2.80 12.74 -1.64
N ASP A 12 -2.88 13.73 -0.76
CA ASP A 12 -2.25 15.04 -0.90
C ASP A 12 -0.73 14.96 -1.14
N ASP A 13 -0.07 14.02 -0.44
CA ASP A 13 1.37 13.73 -0.55
C ASP A 13 1.62 12.48 -1.44
N SER A 14 0.77 12.23 -2.43
CA SER A 14 0.97 11.09 -3.34
C SER A 14 2.10 11.37 -4.33
N TYR A 15 2.99 10.38 -4.49
CA TYR A 15 4.07 10.41 -5.48
C TYR A 15 4.12 9.08 -6.23
N PHE A 16 4.68 9.12 -7.45
CA PHE A 16 4.64 7.99 -8.37
C PHE A 16 5.22 6.70 -7.79
N GLU A 17 6.36 6.78 -7.11
CA GLU A 17 7.01 5.61 -6.50
C GLU A 17 6.16 4.98 -5.39
N PHE A 18 5.47 5.78 -4.59
CA PHE A 18 4.53 5.28 -3.57
C PHE A 18 3.35 4.57 -4.20
N VAL A 19 2.71 5.18 -5.20
CA VAL A 19 1.57 4.57 -5.90
C VAL A 19 1.99 3.25 -6.54
N SER A 20 3.15 3.21 -7.19
CA SER A 20 3.70 2.00 -7.80
C SER A 20 4.00 0.91 -6.75
N ALA A 21 4.67 1.25 -5.65
CA ALA A 21 4.99 0.30 -4.58
C ALA A 21 3.73 -0.31 -3.94
N MET A 22 2.72 0.52 -3.66
CA MET A 22 1.45 0.06 -3.09
C MET A 22 0.65 -0.77 -4.10
N GLU A 23 0.70 -0.43 -5.39
CA GLU A 23 0.09 -1.22 -6.45
C GLU A 23 0.72 -2.61 -6.53
N HIS A 24 2.05 -2.69 -6.54
CA HIS A 24 2.78 -3.95 -6.53
C HIS A 24 2.52 -4.78 -5.27
N TYR A 25 2.48 -4.16 -4.09
CA TYR A 25 2.18 -4.85 -2.83
C TYR A 25 0.77 -5.43 -2.83
N ALA A 26 -0.22 -4.66 -3.30
CA ALA A 26 -1.62 -5.08 -3.39
C ALA A 26 -1.86 -6.12 -4.49
N GLN A 27 -1.06 -6.13 -5.57
CA GLN A 27 -1.16 -7.14 -6.63
C GLN A 27 -0.78 -8.55 -6.16
N LYS A 28 0.10 -8.67 -5.14
CA LYS A 28 0.53 -9.98 -4.63
C LYS A 28 -0.53 -10.72 -3.84
N ASN A 29 -1.48 -10.02 -3.21
CA ASN A 29 -2.56 -10.64 -2.44
C ASN A 29 -3.83 -9.79 -2.45
N ALA A 30 -4.96 -10.39 -2.85
CA ALA A 30 -6.27 -9.73 -2.90
C ALA A 30 -6.74 -9.21 -1.54
N GLU A 31 -6.42 -9.89 -0.43
CA GLU A 31 -6.76 -9.42 0.92
C GLU A 31 -6.02 -8.12 1.27
N ARG A 32 -4.76 -7.98 0.82
CA ARG A 32 -3.98 -6.75 1.00
C ARG A 32 -4.62 -5.58 0.25
N LEU A 33 -5.13 -5.82 -0.94
CA LEU A 33 -5.86 -4.81 -1.73
C LEU A 33 -7.12 -4.35 -1.00
N GLU A 34 -7.93 -5.27 -0.48
CA GLU A 34 -9.14 -4.92 0.27
C GLU A 34 -8.81 -4.14 1.55
N MET A 35 -7.79 -4.55 2.31
CA MET A 35 -7.34 -3.85 3.51
C MET A 35 -6.86 -2.42 3.20
N LEU A 36 -6.00 -2.25 2.19
CA LEU A 36 -5.51 -0.93 1.76
C LEU A 36 -6.67 -0.02 1.31
N THR A 37 -7.57 -0.55 0.50
CA THR A 37 -8.74 0.19 0.01
C THR A 37 -9.65 0.60 1.17
N ALA A 38 -9.90 -0.30 2.12
CA ALA A 38 -10.70 -0.02 3.31
C ALA A 38 -10.02 1.01 4.23
N TYR A 39 -8.70 0.92 4.41
CA TYR A 39 -7.93 1.85 5.24
C TYR A 39 -7.96 3.29 4.69
N ILE A 40 -7.77 3.45 3.37
CA ILE A 40 -7.84 4.76 2.71
C ILE A 40 -9.27 5.30 2.73
N LYS A 41 -10.29 4.47 2.46
CA LYS A 41 -11.69 4.89 2.52
C LYS A 41 -12.13 5.30 3.93
N ARG A 42 -11.59 4.68 4.98
CA ARG A 42 -11.87 5.06 6.38
C ARG A 42 -11.15 6.34 6.82
N ASN A 43 -10.05 6.71 6.17
CA ASN A 43 -9.22 7.85 6.53
C ASN A 43 -9.03 8.79 5.32
N PRO A 44 -9.97 9.71 5.05
CA PRO A 44 -9.93 10.57 3.86
C PRO A 44 -8.80 11.62 3.84
N GLY A 45 -7.94 11.67 4.86
CA GLY A 45 -6.77 12.55 4.94
C GLY A 45 -5.47 11.82 5.27
N VAL A 46 -5.43 10.51 5.01
CA VAL A 46 -4.25 9.67 5.25
C VAL A 46 -3.08 10.14 4.38
N LYS A 47 -1.87 10.19 4.94
CA LYS A 47 -0.66 10.50 4.18
C LYS A 47 -0.02 9.22 3.65
N SER A 48 0.77 9.37 2.59
CA SER A 48 1.64 8.33 2.04
C SER A 48 2.44 7.61 3.14
N ALA A 49 3.03 8.36 4.07
CA ALA A 49 3.76 7.84 5.23
C ALA A 49 2.92 6.97 6.18
N ASP A 50 1.67 7.34 6.45
CA ASP A 50 0.77 6.55 7.30
C ASP A 50 0.40 5.23 6.63
N VAL A 51 0.16 5.25 5.31
CA VAL A 51 -0.09 4.04 4.53
C VAL A 51 1.13 3.14 4.51
N ILE A 52 2.34 3.69 4.29
CA ILE A 52 3.59 2.93 4.34
C ILE A 52 3.78 2.30 5.72
N LYS A 53 3.51 3.05 6.80
CA LYS A 53 3.59 2.55 8.17
C LYS A 53 2.58 1.42 8.40
N PHE A 54 1.34 1.58 7.96
CA PHE A 54 0.29 0.55 8.07
C PHE A 54 0.68 -0.74 7.34
N VAL A 55 1.25 -0.61 6.15
CA VAL A 55 1.74 -1.75 5.35
C VAL A 55 2.96 -2.39 5.99
N SER A 56 3.90 -1.59 6.52
CA SER A 56 5.10 -2.08 7.22
C SER A 56 4.78 -2.79 8.54
N ASP A 57 3.68 -2.44 9.19
CA ASP A 57 3.20 -3.06 10.42
C ASP A 57 2.54 -4.43 10.17
N GLN A 58 2.21 -4.76 8.91
CA GLN A 58 1.65 -6.07 8.59
C GLN A 58 2.72 -7.16 8.77
N PRO A 59 2.43 -8.26 9.48
CA PRO A 59 3.39 -9.34 9.73
C PRO A 59 3.89 -9.98 8.41
N ASP A 60 3.04 -9.95 7.37
CA ASP A 60 3.31 -10.42 6.03
C ASP A 60 4.30 -9.54 5.22
N PHE A 61 4.54 -8.30 5.66
CA PHE A 61 5.47 -7.39 4.98
C PHE A 61 6.93 -7.83 5.19
N ALA A 62 7.25 -8.37 6.37
CA ALA A 62 8.59 -8.88 6.66
C ALA A 62 8.93 -10.13 5.82
N ASP A 63 7.95 -10.96 5.48
CA ASP A 63 8.14 -12.15 4.65
C ASP A 63 8.45 -11.78 3.18
N ASP A 64 7.73 -10.79 2.65
CA ASP A 64 7.97 -10.23 1.31
C ASP A 64 9.27 -9.41 1.23
N ALA A 65 9.61 -8.66 2.28
CA ALA A 65 10.86 -7.88 2.36
C ALA A 65 12.10 -8.77 2.57
N ALA A 66 11.94 -9.92 3.24
CA ALA A 66 13.01 -10.91 3.40
C ALA A 66 13.36 -11.60 2.08
N TYR A 67 12.44 -11.68 1.11
CA TYR A 67 12.70 -12.27 -0.20
C TYR A 67 13.65 -11.44 -1.09
N MET A 68 13.98 -10.19 -0.73
CA MET A 68 15.06 -9.42 -1.36
C MET A 68 16.45 -9.68 -0.75
N ARG A 69 16.57 -10.52 0.28
CA ARG A 69 17.88 -10.84 0.91
C ARG A 69 18.52 -12.15 0.46
N VAL A 70 17.90 -12.93 -0.42
CA VAL A 70 18.51 -14.17 -0.90
C VAL A 70 18.19 -14.41 -2.38
N CYS A 71 19.04 -13.89 -3.26
CA CYS A 71 19.62 -14.55 -4.44
C CYS A 71 20.67 -13.62 -5.06
#